data_AF-A0A842T7E4-F1
#
_entry.id   AF-A0A842T7E4-F1
#
_cell.length_a   1.000
_cell.length_b   1.000
_cell.length_c   1.000
_cell.angle_alpha   90.00
_cell.angle_beta   90.00
_cell.angle_gamma   90.00
#
_symmetry.space_group_name_H-M   'P 1'
#
loop_
_entity.id
_entity.type
_entity.pdbx_description
1 polymer ?
#
loop_
_entity_poly.entity_id
_entity_poly.type
_entity_poly.pdbx_seq_one_letter_code
_entity_poly.pdbx_strand_id
1 'polypeptide(L)'
;MLEYEKCAEVKLRYRMNIQRQIVNINLTSQSLREEKQAIARIWEDFIENDPGGFIRVLDKIGIEYSKLKTLNCPFCGAEITFIELFKINSPLGLGKVVNLWKDENLLFLCKECS
;
A
#
# COMPACT_ATOMS: atom_id res chain seq x y z
N MET A 1 -2.49 -19.90 19.53
CA MET A 1 -1.62 -18.70 19.60
C MET A 1 -2.01 -17.85 18.41
N LEU A 2 -2.83 -16.84 18.67
CA LEU A 2 -3.52 -16.05 17.64
C LEU A 2 -2.47 -15.33 16.78
N GLU A 3 -2.70 -15.18 15.48
CA GLU A 3 -1.77 -14.51 14.53
C GLU A 3 -1.34 -13.11 15.01
N TYR A 4 -2.19 -12.45 15.81
CA TYR A 4 -1.90 -11.21 16.52
C TYR A 4 -0.70 -11.31 17.49
N GLU A 5 -0.57 -12.40 18.24
CA GLU A 5 0.54 -12.61 19.18
C GLU A 5 1.88 -12.74 18.42
N LYS A 6 1.86 -13.33 17.21
CA LYS A 6 3.03 -13.36 16.31
C LYS A 6 3.41 -11.97 15.80
N CYS A 7 2.45 -11.13 15.34
CA CYS A 7 2.80 -9.77 14.89
C CYS A 7 3.41 -8.93 16.03
N ALA A 8 2.91 -9.05 17.27
CA ALA A 8 3.35 -8.26 18.41
C ALA A 8 4.78 -8.61 18.87
N GLU A 9 5.11 -9.91 18.93
CA GLU A 9 6.44 -10.37 19.34
C GLU A 9 7.52 -10.04 18.30
N VAL A 10 7.18 -10.11 17.01
CA VAL A 10 8.09 -9.75 15.90
C VAL A 10 8.31 -8.23 15.85
N LYS A 11 7.28 -7.40 16.11
CA LYS A 11 7.39 -5.93 16.23
C LYS A 11 8.46 -5.50 17.25
N LEU A 12 8.54 -6.20 18.39
CA LEU A 12 9.52 -5.92 19.45
C LEU A 12 10.95 -6.26 19.02
N ARG A 13 11.16 -7.36 18.28
CA ARG A 13 12.48 -7.79 17.79
C ARG A 13 12.96 -6.97 16.57
N TYR A 14 12.05 -6.52 15.71
CA TYR A 14 12.37 -5.79 14.48
C TYR A 14 12.84 -4.34 14.70
N ARG A 15 12.46 -3.69 15.80
CA ARG A 15 12.86 -2.29 16.11
C ARG A 15 14.37 -2.10 16.29
N MET A 16 15.14 -3.17 16.49
CA MET A 16 16.56 -3.06 16.85
C MET A 16 17.55 -3.07 15.68
N ASN A 17 17.15 -3.34 14.43
CA ASN A 17 18.14 -3.61 13.37
C ASN A 17 17.75 -3.18 11.93
N ILE A 18 16.83 -2.24 11.75
CA ILE A 18 16.38 -1.83 10.41
C ILE A 18 16.70 -0.35 10.15
N GLN A 19 17.43 -0.09 9.06
CA GLN A 19 17.67 1.25 8.53
C GLN A 19 16.45 1.84 7.78
N ARG A 20 15.48 0.99 7.44
CA ARG A 20 14.24 1.34 6.71
C ARG A 20 13.10 1.78 7.63
N GLN A 21 12.30 2.73 7.20
CA GLN A 21 11.13 3.19 7.93
C GLN A 21 9.94 2.24 7.72
N ILE A 22 9.40 1.71 8.82
CA ILE A 22 8.17 0.91 8.80
C ILE A 22 6.97 1.85 8.80
N VAL A 23 6.05 1.66 7.85
CA VAL A 23 4.86 2.49 7.67
C VAL A 23 3.60 1.64 7.53
N ASN A 24 2.48 2.15 8.03
CA ASN A 24 1.17 1.53 7.84
C ASN A 24 0.74 1.71 6.38
N ILE A 25 -0.01 0.74 5.84
CA ILE A 25 -0.51 0.84 4.46
C ILE A 25 -1.51 2.00 4.28
N ASN A 26 -2.15 2.49 5.35
CA ASN A 26 -3.02 3.67 5.31
C ASN A 26 -2.20 4.94 5.59
N LEU A 27 -1.77 5.60 4.52
CA LEU A 27 -0.90 6.79 4.56
C LEU A 27 -1.66 8.10 4.37
N THR A 28 -2.89 8.01 3.88
CA THR A 28 -3.75 9.16 3.64
C THR A 28 -4.32 9.66 4.97
N SER A 29 -4.16 10.95 5.27
CA SER A 29 -4.78 11.56 6.45
C SER A 29 -6.31 11.51 6.36
N GLN A 30 -6.97 11.46 7.52
CA GLN A 30 -8.43 11.45 7.57
C GLN A 30 -9.04 12.68 6.87
N SER A 31 -8.48 13.86 7.11
CA SER A 31 -8.92 15.11 6.48
C SER A 31 -8.86 15.06 4.95
N LEU A 32 -7.79 14.53 4.37
CA LEU A 32 -7.64 14.43 2.93
C LEU A 32 -8.57 13.36 2.34
N ARG A 33 -8.79 12.27 3.07
CA ARG A 33 -9.76 11.23 2.67
C ARG A 33 -11.18 11.79 2.61
N GLU A 34 -11.56 12.62 3.58
CA GLU A 34 -12.85 13.31 3.59
C GLU A 34 -12.95 14.30 2.43
N GLU A 35 -11.91 15.13 2.22
CA GLU A 35 -11.86 16.10 1.13
C GLU A 35 -11.97 15.45 -0.26
N LYS A 36 -11.33 14.28 -0.45
CA LYS A 36 -11.26 13.58 -1.74
C LYS A 36 -12.10 12.30 -1.79
N GLN A 37 -13.13 12.19 -0.94
CA GLN A 37 -13.92 10.96 -0.82
C GLN A 37 -14.54 10.51 -2.16
N ALA A 38 -15.06 11.45 -2.96
CA ALA A 38 -15.63 11.15 -4.27
C ALA A 38 -14.61 10.55 -5.24
N ILE A 39 -13.37 11.09 -5.24
CA ILE A 39 -12.28 10.57 -6.08
C ILE A 39 -11.86 9.18 -5.61
N ALA A 40 -11.79 8.96 -4.30
CA ALA A 40 -11.48 7.65 -3.75
C ALA A 40 -12.45 6.58 -4.23
N ARG A 41 -13.77 6.88 -4.15
CA ARG A 41 -14.82 5.97 -4.61
C ARG A 41 -14.72 5.66 -6.11
N ILE A 42 -14.46 6.68 -6.95
CA ILE A 42 -14.29 6.47 -8.40
C ILE A 42 -13.15 5.48 -8.68
N TRP A 43 -12.01 5.61 -7.99
CA TRP A 43 -10.90 4.68 -8.17
C TRP A 43 -11.19 3.29 -7.62
N GLU A 44 -11.81 3.21 -6.44
CA GLU A 44 -12.23 1.94 -5.84
C GLU A 44 -13.18 1.18 -6.79
N ASP A 45 -14.25 1.85 -7.24
CA ASP A 45 -15.23 1.31 -8.17
C ASP A 45 -14.58 0.90 -9.50
N PHE A 46 -13.70 1.73 -10.06
CA PHE A 46 -13.03 1.43 -11.33
C PHE A 46 -12.14 0.19 -11.22
N ILE A 47 -11.35 0.07 -10.14
CA ILE A 47 -10.44 -1.05 -9.94
C ILE A 47 -11.22 -2.34 -9.65
N GLU A 48 -12.35 -2.27 -8.96
CA GLU A 48 -13.19 -3.44 -8.67
C GLU A 48 -13.89 -3.98 -9.91
N ASN A 49 -14.38 -3.09 -10.77
CA ASN A 49 -15.11 -3.48 -11.96
C ASN A 49 -14.22 -3.78 -13.18
N ASP A 50 -13.08 -3.09 -13.32
CA ASP A 50 -12.12 -3.31 -14.43
C ASP A 50 -10.65 -3.19 -13.97
N PRO A 51 -10.14 -4.18 -13.21
CA PRO A 51 -8.73 -4.18 -12.77
C PRO A 51 -7.75 -4.21 -13.95
N GLY A 52 -8.11 -4.84 -15.07
CA GLY A 52 -7.32 -4.81 -16.29
C GLY A 52 -7.26 -3.42 -16.92
N GLY A 53 -8.34 -2.65 -16.86
CA GLY A 53 -8.40 -1.25 -17.25
C GLY A 53 -7.50 -0.38 -16.42
N PHE A 54 -7.47 -0.59 -15.11
CA PHE A 54 -6.54 0.11 -14.23
C PHE A 54 -5.08 -0.16 -14.62
N ILE A 55 -4.71 -1.42 -14.87
CA ILE A 55 -3.36 -1.77 -15.35
C ILE A 55 -3.03 -1.04 -16.66
N ARG A 56 -3.96 -1.02 -17.63
CA ARG A 56 -3.77 -0.27 -18.88
C ARG A 56 -3.58 1.23 -18.65
N VAL A 57 -4.23 1.82 -17.65
CA VAL A 57 -4.03 3.22 -17.28
C VAL A 57 -2.60 3.43 -16.75
N LEU A 58 -2.10 2.54 -15.89
CA LEU A 58 -0.72 2.60 -15.40
C LEU A 58 0.29 2.54 -16.55
N ASP A 59 0.13 1.60 -17.46
CA ASP A 59 1.03 1.44 -18.60
C ASP A 59 1.02 2.69 -19.50
N LYS A 60 -0.16 3.28 -19.75
CA LYS A 60 -0.31 4.52 -20.54
C LYS A 60 0.42 5.72 -19.96
N ILE A 61 0.59 5.78 -18.64
CA ILE A 61 1.31 6.87 -17.96
C ILE A 61 2.77 6.51 -17.64
N GLY A 62 3.29 5.44 -18.25
CA GLY A 62 4.69 5.03 -18.11
C GLY A 62 4.98 4.25 -16.83
N ILE A 63 3.96 3.72 -16.16
CA ILE A 63 4.11 2.82 -15.00
C ILE A 63 3.80 1.41 -15.45
N GLU A 64 4.84 0.67 -15.82
CA GLU A 64 4.71 -0.73 -16.21
C GLU A 64 4.33 -1.59 -15.00
N TYR A 65 3.07 -2.04 -14.95
CA TYR A 65 2.55 -2.79 -13.81
C TYR A 65 3.34 -4.08 -13.55
N SER A 66 3.78 -4.76 -14.61
CA SER A 66 4.60 -5.98 -14.55
C SER A 66 5.97 -5.78 -13.90
N LYS A 67 6.47 -4.54 -13.83
CA LYS A 67 7.73 -4.18 -13.17
C LYS A 67 7.54 -3.74 -11.72
N LEU A 68 6.30 -3.56 -11.26
CA LEU A 68 6.02 -3.24 -9.87
C LEU A 68 6.21 -4.50 -9.02
N LYS A 69 7.17 -4.44 -8.09
CA LYS A 69 7.41 -5.54 -7.15
C LYS A 69 6.20 -5.68 -6.23
N THR A 70 5.75 -6.93 -6.02
CA THR A 70 4.95 -7.27 -4.84
C THR A 70 5.84 -7.17 -3.61
N LEU A 71 5.33 -6.54 -2.55
CA LEU A 71 6.04 -6.41 -1.28
C LEU A 71 5.42 -7.36 -0.26
N ASN A 72 6.15 -7.73 0.78
CA ASN A 72 5.65 -8.58 1.84
C ASN A 72 5.65 -7.81 3.15
N CYS A 73 4.60 -8.00 3.95
CA CYS A 73 4.55 -7.47 5.31
C CYS A 73 5.73 -8.04 6.11
N PRO A 74 6.57 -7.20 6.75
CA PRO A 74 7.74 -7.66 7.48
C PRO A 74 7.41 -8.52 8.70
N PHE A 75 6.15 -8.57 9.15
CA PHE A 75 5.75 -9.27 10.36
C PHE A 75 5.07 -10.62 10.08
N CYS A 76 4.05 -10.64 9.21
CA CYS A 76 3.32 -11.88 8.90
C CYS A 76 3.70 -12.48 7.54
N GLY A 77 4.50 -11.79 6.73
CA GLY A 77 4.87 -12.24 5.38
C GLY A 77 3.76 -12.09 4.33
N ALA A 78 2.57 -11.61 4.71
CA ALA A 78 1.45 -11.40 3.79
C ALA A 78 1.86 -10.51 2.62
N GLU A 79 1.45 -10.91 1.41
CA GLU A 79 1.69 -10.12 0.21
C GLU A 79 0.90 -8.81 0.25
N ILE A 80 1.53 -7.76 -0.24
CA ILE A 80 0.96 -6.43 -0.41
C ILE A 80 1.21 -6.07 -1.87
N THR A 81 0.14 -5.80 -2.59
CA THR A 81 0.19 -5.39 -3.99
C THR A 81 0.12 -3.87 -4.12
N PHE A 82 0.65 -3.34 -5.23
CA PHE A 82 0.52 -1.92 -5.53
C PHE A 82 -0.95 -1.49 -5.65
N ILE A 83 -1.81 -2.34 -6.21
CA ILE A 83 -3.24 -2.05 -6.37
C ILE A 83 -3.90 -1.86 -5.01
N GLU A 84 -3.59 -2.70 -4.02
CA GLU A 84 -4.11 -2.54 -2.67
C GLU A 84 -3.64 -1.25 -2.02
N LEU A 85 -2.34 -0.93 -2.14
CA LEU A 85 -1.82 0.33 -1.63
C LEU A 85 -2.53 1.52 -2.30
N PHE A 86 -2.68 1.49 -3.63
CA PHE A 86 -3.30 2.57 -4.38
C PHE A 86 -4.79 2.71 -4.09
N LYS A 87 -5.55 1.63 -3.98
CA LYS A 87 -6.95 1.69 -3.56
C LYS A 87 -7.10 2.46 -2.25
N ILE A 88 -6.31 2.07 -1.24
CA ILE A 88 -6.33 2.69 0.09
C ILE A 88 -5.92 4.15 0.03
N ASN A 89 -4.94 4.49 -0.82
CA ASN A 89 -4.31 5.82 -0.85
C ASN A 89 -4.62 6.64 -2.10
N SER A 90 -5.67 6.31 -2.83
CA SER A 90 -6.08 7.00 -4.05
C SER A 90 -6.31 8.51 -3.85
N PRO A 91 -6.74 9.03 -2.66
CA PRO A 91 -6.76 10.46 -2.38
C PRO A 91 -5.41 11.18 -2.51
N LEU A 92 -4.28 10.48 -2.31
CA LEU A 92 -2.94 11.06 -2.49
C LEU A 92 -2.62 11.33 -3.96
N GLY A 93 -3.36 10.71 -4.89
CA GLY A 93 -3.08 10.72 -6.30
C GLY A 93 -2.01 9.70 -6.70
N LEU A 94 -2.12 9.22 -7.93
CA LEU A 94 -1.36 8.10 -8.46
C LEU A 94 0.16 8.33 -8.42
N GLY A 95 0.63 9.53 -8.80
CA GLY A 95 2.06 9.86 -8.77
C GLY A 95 2.68 9.77 -7.37
N LYS A 96 1.96 10.25 -6.35
CA LYS A 96 2.45 10.19 -4.96
C LYS A 96 2.50 8.75 -4.44
N VAL A 97 1.47 7.95 -4.71
CA VAL A 97 1.45 6.54 -4.30
C VAL A 97 2.56 5.73 -4.97
N VAL A 98 2.83 5.98 -6.25
CA VAL A 98 3.92 5.31 -6.99
C VAL A 98 5.28 5.65 -6.41
N ASN A 99 5.51 6.92 -6.06
CA ASN A 99 6.75 7.33 -5.42
C ASN A 99 6.94 6.64 -4.06
N LEU A 100 5.89 6.54 -3.25
CA LEU A 100 5.92 5.82 -1.99
C LEU A 100 6.19 4.32 -2.20
N TRP A 101 5.55 3.69 -3.20
CA TRP A 101 5.75 2.27 -3.50
C TRP A 101 7.17 1.92 -3.93
N LYS A 102 7.82 2.84 -4.66
CA LYS A 102 9.18 2.65 -5.17
C LYS A 102 10.27 3.06 -4.18
N ASP A 103 9.91 3.67 -3.04
CA ASP A 103 10.89 4.07 -2.03
C ASP A 103 11.42 2.84 -1.29
N GLU A 104 12.66 2.47 -1.57
CA GLU A 104 13.33 1.33 -0.96
C GLU A 104 13.61 1.52 0.53
N ASN A 105 13.43 2.74 1.06
CA ASN A 105 13.54 3.03 2.48
C ASN A 105 12.25 2.73 3.24
N LEU A 106 11.14 2.42 2.56
CA LEU A 106 9.86 2.12 3.20
C LEU A 106 9.59 0.62 3.27
N LEU A 107 9.06 0.17 4.41
CA LEU A 107 8.51 -1.16 4.59
C LEU A 107 7.03 -1.04 5.00
N PHE A 108 6.13 -1.60 4.21
CA PHE A 108 4.69 -1.49 4.45
C PHE A 108 4.18 -2.61 5.36
N LEU A 109 3.37 -2.24 6.35
CA LEU A 109 2.60 -3.19 7.14
C LEU A 109 1.30 -3.53 6.42
N CYS A 110 0.94 -4.82 6.37
CA CYS A 110 -0.39 -5.21 5.89
C CYS A 110 -1.48 -4.64 6.82
N LYS A 111 -2.74 -4.72 6.39
CA LYS A 111 -3.88 -4.20 7.18
C LYS A 111 -3.97 -4.83 8.57
N GLU A 112 -3.63 -6.10 8.71
CA GLU A 112 -3.77 -6.86 9.97
C GLU A 112 -2.67 -6.54 10.98
N CYS A 113 -1.42 -6.34 10.52
CA CYS A 113 -0.33 -5.96 11.42
C CYS A 113 -0.14 -4.42 11.50
N SER A 114 -0.95 -3.59 10.80
CA SER A 114 -0.92 -2.11 10.91
C SER A 114 -1.45 -1.60 12.25
#